data_AF-A0A9K3D336-F1
#
_entry.id   AF-A0A9K3D336-F1
#
_cell.length_a   1.000
_cell.length_b   1.000
_cell.length_c   1.000
_cell.angle_alpha   90.00
_cell.angle_beta   90.00
_cell.angle_gamma   90.00
#
_symmetry.space_group_name_H-M   'P 1'
#
loop_
_entity.id
_entity.type
_entity.pdbx_description
1 polymer ?
#
loop_
_entity_poly.entity_id
_entity_poly.type
_entity_poly.pdbx_seq_one_letter_code
_entity_poly.pdbx_strand_id
1 'polypeptide(L)'
;DTFNTNNNYVRLSALMEVDEFPFDIIVNPKTAFGKKVIQLEQAVSAAVSFFHSATLIVPRRRFVPVKTCRDLLLARSDVFVFSQGTPKLTEASVPIIRLGHHYKTISDFERRFSSGPPSMQGLVQLTVVGDVSFGSDVHVKGFVVLVADNDHPMHIPDGMVLENKVCHATLDDLQDF
;
A
#
# COMPACT_ATOMS: atom_id res chain seq x y z
N ASP A 1 19.01 -6.48 -2.20
CA ASP A 1 18.52 -5.90 -3.46
C ASP A 1 18.23 -4.41 -3.32
N THR A 2 18.61 -3.62 -4.33
CA THR A 2 18.32 -2.18 -4.45
C THR A 2 17.21 -1.94 -5.45
N PHE A 3 16.34 -0.94 -5.21
CA PHE A 3 15.21 -0.61 -6.07
C PHE A 3 15.18 0.89 -6.39
N ASN A 4 14.75 1.26 -7.60
CA ASN A 4 14.64 2.65 -8.02
C ASN A 4 13.43 3.35 -7.38
N THR A 5 13.68 4.40 -6.60
CA THR A 5 12.63 5.15 -5.89
C THR A 5 11.86 6.15 -6.76
N ASN A 6 12.31 6.38 -8.01
CA ASN A 6 11.83 7.43 -8.92
C ASN A 6 12.02 8.86 -8.38
N ASN A 7 12.88 9.05 -7.37
CA ASN A 7 13.36 10.34 -6.91
C ASN A 7 14.57 10.76 -7.75
N ASN A 8 14.32 11.45 -8.88
CA ASN A 8 15.34 11.82 -9.85
C ASN A 8 15.75 13.30 -9.70
N TYR A 9 17.05 13.56 -9.76
CA TYR A 9 17.62 14.91 -9.78
C TYR A 9 18.36 15.09 -11.10
N VAL A 10 17.95 16.07 -11.89
CA VAL A 10 18.48 16.28 -13.24
C VAL A 10 18.97 17.71 -13.38
N ARG A 11 20.16 17.88 -13.96
CA ARG A 11 20.66 19.20 -14.35
C ARG A 11 19.96 19.63 -15.63
N LEU A 12 19.18 20.70 -15.55
CA LEU A 12 18.38 21.18 -16.68
C LEU A 12 19.24 21.53 -17.91
N SER A 13 20.43 22.12 -17.73
CA SER A 13 21.30 22.44 -18.88
C SER A 13 21.73 21.19 -19.65
N ALA A 14 22.10 20.12 -18.94
CA ALA A 14 22.47 18.85 -19.59
C ALA A 14 21.27 18.20 -20.27
N LEU A 15 20.07 18.35 -19.72
CA LEU A 15 18.84 17.86 -20.36
C LEU A 15 18.56 18.58 -21.70
N MET A 16 18.84 19.88 -21.78
CA MET A 16 18.65 20.67 -22.99
C MET A 16 19.68 20.38 -24.09
N GLU A 17 20.80 19.72 -23.77
CA GLU A 17 21.81 19.28 -24.72
C GLU A 17 21.46 17.95 -25.40
N VAL A 18 20.43 17.24 -24.91
CA VAL A 18 19.99 15.97 -25.50
C VAL A 18 18.91 16.24 -26.54
N ASP A 19 19.22 15.91 -27.79
CA ASP A 19 18.29 16.09 -28.91
C ASP A 19 17.11 15.10 -28.86
N GLU A 20 17.37 13.82 -28.55
CA GLU A 20 16.35 12.78 -28.47
C GLU A 20 16.64 11.75 -27.35
N PHE A 21 15.58 11.21 -26.77
CA PHE A 21 15.63 10.09 -25.83
C PHE A 21 15.06 8.83 -26.47
N PRO A 22 15.88 7.92 -27.01
CA PRO A 22 15.41 6.66 -27.57
C PRO A 22 15.11 5.67 -26.45
N PHE A 23 14.07 5.95 -25.65
CA PHE A 23 13.65 5.04 -24.58
C PHE A 23 13.04 3.76 -25.14
N ASP A 24 13.33 2.65 -24.46
CA ASP A 24 12.60 1.40 -24.65
C ASP A 24 11.10 1.60 -24.39
N ILE A 25 10.29 0.99 -25.25
CA ILE A 25 8.83 1.03 -25.12
C ILE A 25 8.37 -0.08 -24.19
N ILE A 26 7.65 0.32 -23.14
CA ILE A 26 6.95 -0.59 -22.25
C ILE A 26 5.56 -0.83 -22.83
N VAL A 27 5.26 -2.08 -23.18
CA VAL A 27 3.97 -2.50 -23.74
C VAL A 27 3.08 -2.99 -22.60
N ASN A 28 1.99 -2.27 -22.31
CA ASN A 28 1.10 -2.55 -21.18
C ASN A 28 -0.32 -2.89 -21.67
N PRO A 29 -0.70 -4.18 -21.72
CA PRO A 29 -2.06 -4.59 -22.08
C PRO A 29 -3.09 -4.12 -21.05
N LYS A 30 -4.17 -3.48 -21.51
CA LYS A 30 -5.24 -2.95 -20.66
C LYS A 30 -6.62 -3.24 -21.24
N THR A 31 -7.64 -3.00 -20.42
CA THR A 31 -9.03 -2.93 -20.86
C THR A 31 -9.54 -1.52 -20.62
N ALA A 32 -9.99 -0.84 -21.67
CA ALA A 32 -10.59 0.50 -21.61
C ALA A 32 -11.95 0.46 -22.29
N PHE A 33 -12.99 0.96 -21.61
CA PHE A 33 -14.38 0.97 -22.11
C PHE A 33 -14.84 -0.41 -22.64
N GLY A 34 -14.47 -1.49 -21.93
CA GLY A 34 -14.81 -2.86 -22.29
C GLY A 34 -14.00 -3.47 -23.45
N LYS A 35 -13.06 -2.74 -24.05
CA LYS A 35 -12.22 -3.21 -25.16
C LYS A 35 -10.79 -3.47 -24.70
N LYS A 36 -10.19 -4.57 -25.18
CA LYS A 36 -8.75 -4.82 -25.01
C LYS A 36 -7.97 -3.79 -25.82
N VAL A 37 -7.03 -3.12 -25.18
CA VAL A 37 -6.16 -2.10 -25.78
C VAL A 37 -4.72 -2.33 -25.35
N ILE A 38 -3.79 -1.77 -26.10
CA ILE A 38 -2.37 -1.72 -25.74
C ILE A 38 -2.03 -0.27 -25.37
N GLN A 39 -1.52 -0.07 -24.16
CA GLN A 39 -0.97 1.19 -23.70
C GLN A 39 0.55 1.14 -23.86
N LEU A 40 1.12 2.09 -24.59
CA LEU A 40 2.57 2.22 -24.76
C LEU A 40 3.08 3.27 -23.78
N GLU A 41 4.09 2.91 -23.01
CA GLU A 41 4.66 3.75 -21.95
C GLU A 41 6.19 3.83 -22.10
N GLN A 42 6.79 4.85 -21.50
CA GLN A 42 8.23 4.97 -21.31
C GLN A 42 8.51 5.31 -19.86
N ALA A 43 9.68 4.91 -19.35
CA ALA A 43 10.09 5.19 -17.98
C ALA A 43 11.18 6.28 -17.97
N VAL A 44 10.88 7.44 -17.38
CA VAL A 44 11.84 8.56 -17.28
C VAL A 44 13.17 8.17 -16.61
N SER A 45 13.12 7.21 -15.69
CA SER A 45 14.33 6.73 -15.02
C SER A 45 15.28 5.97 -15.93
N ALA A 46 14.82 5.46 -17.08
CA ALA A 46 15.70 4.89 -18.09
C ALA A 46 16.64 5.96 -18.69
N ALA A 47 16.32 7.24 -18.53
CA ALA A 47 17.15 8.33 -19.02
C ALA A 47 18.53 8.40 -18.39
N VAL A 48 18.71 7.78 -17.22
CA VAL A 48 19.97 7.77 -16.49
C VAL A 48 21.15 7.24 -17.33
N SER A 49 20.90 6.39 -18.33
CA SER A 49 21.92 5.84 -19.23
C SER A 49 22.44 6.84 -20.27
N PHE A 50 21.72 7.92 -20.55
CA PHE A 50 22.11 8.96 -21.53
C PHE A 50 22.92 10.10 -20.90
N PHE A 51 23.11 10.09 -19.59
CA PHE A 51 23.86 11.12 -18.87
C PHE A 51 25.07 10.53 -18.17
N HIS A 52 26.10 11.36 -17.95
CA HIS A 52 27.09 11.07 -16.92
C HIS A 52 26.41 11.18 -15.54
N SER A 53 26.00 10.04 -15.02
CA SER A 53 25.10 9.94 -13.88
C SER A 53 25.74 9.20 -12.70
N ALA A 54 25.16 9.40 -11.51
CA ALA A 54 25.52 8.69 -10.30
C ALA A 54 24.26 8.25 -9.56
N THR A 55 24.34 7.11 -8.90
CA THR A 55 23.24 6.53 -8.11
C THR A 55 23.49 6.74 -6.62
N LEU A 56 22.47 7.16 -5.89
CA LEU A 56 22.53 7.34 -4.44
C LEU A 56 21.63 6.33 -3.73
N ILE A 57 22.21 5.57 -2.80
CA ILE A 57 21.44 4.74 -1.88
C ILE A 57 20.86 5.64 -0.80
N VAL A 58 19.53 5.68 -0.72
CA VAL A 58 18.81 6.47 0.27
C VAL A 58 18.12 5.58 1.31
N PRO A 59 17.96 6.06 2.56
CA PRO A 59 17.20 5.33 3.55
C PRO A 59 15.73 5.14 3.13
N ARG A 60 15.12 4.02 3.52
CA ARG A 60 13.72 3.65 3.16
C ARG A 60 12.70 4.76 3.43
N ARG A 61 12.91 5.59 4.44
CA ARG A 61 12.05 6.74 4.78
C ARG A 61 11.87 7.76 3.65
N ARG A 62 12.76 7.81 2.65
CA ARG A 62 12.63 8.70 1.47
C ARG A 62 11.74 8.14 0.36
N PHE A 63 11.22 6.93 0.55
CA PHE A 63 10.36 6.26 -0.41
C PHE A 63 9.15 5.76 0.36
N VAL A 64 7.99 6.40 0.22
CA VAL A 64 6.73 5.94 0.84
C VAL A 64 5.67 5.92 -0.26
N PRO A 65 5.72 4.96 -1.19
CA PRO A 65 4.81 4.92 -2.32
C PRO A 65 3.41 4.51 -1.85
N VAL A 66 2.38 5.19 -2.34
CA VAL A 66 0.98 4.78 -2.19
C VAL A 66 0.46 4.37 -3.56
N LYS A 67 0.47 3.07 -3.85
CA LYS A 67 0.05 2.51 -5.14
C LYS A 67 -1.15 1.57 -5.03
N THR A 68 -1.36 1.01 -3.84
CA THR A 68 -2.43 0.06 -3.54
C THR A 68 -3.21 0.52 -2.30
N CYS A 69 -4.42 -0.01 -2.08
CA CYS A 69 -5.19 0.27 -0.87
C CYS A 69 -4.51 -0.20 0.42
N ARG A 70 -3.63 -1.20 0.32
CA ARG A 70 -2.72 -1.61 1.40
C ARG A 70 -1.76 -0.49 1.80
N ASP A 71 -1.18 0.18 0.81
CA ASP A 71 -0.29 1.32 1.08
C ASP A 71 -1.09 2.53 1.59
N LEU A 72 -2.33 2.70 1.13
CA LEU A 72 -3.25 3.72 1.62
C LEU A 72 -3.61 3.49 3.09
N LEU A 73 -3.85 2.24 3.48
CA LEU A 73 -4.11 1.86 4.88
C LEU A 73 -2.95 2.29 5.78
N LEU A 74 -1.73 1.93 5.39
CA LEU A 74 -0.51 2.34 6.10
C LEU A 74 -0.41 3.87 6.20
N ALA A 75 -0.58 4.57 5.07
CA ALA A 75 -0.43 6.02 5.01
C ALA A 75 -1.50 6.79 5.81
N ARG A 76 -2.69 6.21 6.03
CA ARG A 76 -3.75 6.84 6.83
C ARG A 76 -3.70 6.46 8.31
N SER A 77 -3.06 5.34 8.64
CA SER A 77 -2.96 4.85 10.02
C SER A 77 -1.94 5.63 10.85
N ASP A 78 -1.94 5.35 12.15
CA ASP A 78 -0.98 5.89 13.10
C ASP A 78 0.47 5.39 12.91
N VAL A 79 0.72 4.43 12.00
CA VAL A 79 2.08 4.00 11.61
C VAL A 79 2.89 5.16 11.02
N PHE A 80 2.23 6.08 10.31
CA PHE A 80 2.85 7.28 9.77
C PHE A 80 2.20 8.54 10.35
N VAL A 81 3.02 9.38 10.96
CA VAL A 81 2.62 10.74 11.34
C VAL A 81 3.18 11.74 10.34
N PHE A 82 2.33 12.64 9.86
CA PHE A 82 2.72 13.69 8.93
C PHE A 82 3.09 14.95 9.70
N SER A 83 4.33 15.38 9.55
CA SER A 83 4.85 16.61 10.13
C SER A 83 5.47 17.44 9.02
N GLN A 84 4.93 18.64 8.79
CA GLN A 84 5.37 19.54 7.72
C GLN A 84 5.39 18.88 6.33
N GLY A 85 4.37 18.05 6.03
CA GLY A 85 4.25 17.34 4.76
C GLY A 85 5.19 16.15 4.58
N THR A 86 6.02 15.83 5.59
CA THR A 86 6.89 14.65 5.56
C THR A 86 6.29 13.51 6.38
N PRO A 87 6.06 12.32 5.80
CA PRO A 87 5.67 11.15 6.57
C PRO A 87 6.84 10.70 7.44
N LYS A 88 6.59 10.53 8.73
CA LYS A 88 7.53 9.97 9.70
C LYS A 88 6.94 8.67 10.22
N LEU A 89 7.72 7.60 10.14
CA LEU A 89 7.37 6.32 10.73
C LEU A 89 7.39 6.48 12.26
N THR A 90 6.33 6.05 12.95
CA THR A 90 6.28 6.03 14.42
C THR A 90 6.90 4.77 15.00
N GLU A 91 6.96 3.71 14.20
CA GLU A 91 7.44 2.39 14.57
C GLU A 91 8.91 2.14 14.16
N ALA A 92 9.50 1.08 14.72
CA ALA A 92 10.85 0.65 14.33
C ALA A 92 10.93 0.18 12.87
N SER A 93 9.82 -0.38 12.35
CA SER A 93 9.71 -0.88 10.98
C SER A 93 8.28 -0.76 10.46
N VAL A 94 8.12 -0.70 9.13
CA VAL A 94 6.79 -0.72 8.49
C VAL A 94 6.19 -2.13 8.59
N PRO A 95 4.96 -2.30 9.12
CA PRO A 95 4.34 -3.61 9.23
C PRO A 95 4.00 -4.22 7.87
N ILE A 96 3.94 -5.55 7.82
CA ILE A 96 3.53 -6.29 6.62
C ILE A 96 2.01 -6.32 6.56
N ILE A 97 1.43 -5.60 5.60
CA ILE A 97 -0.02 -5.63 5.34
C ILE A 97 -0.29 -6.47 4.09
N ARG A 98 -1.28 -7.35 4.16
CA ARG A 98 -1.82 -8.13 3.04
C ARG A 98 -3.34 -8.00 3.04
N LEU A 99 -3.90 -7.36 2.01
CA LEU A 99 -5.35 -7.22 1.84
C LEU A 99 -5.81 -8.04 0.64
N GLY A 100 -6.92 -8.77 0.81
CA GLY A 100 -7.54 -9.56 -0.23
C GLY A 100 -8.20 -8.72 -1.34
N HIS A 101 -8.81 -9.43 -2.30
CA HIS A 101 -9.39 -8.81 -3.49
C HIS A 101 -10.55 -7.82 -3.19
N HIS A 102 -11.24 -8.00 -2.05
CA HIS A 102 -12.28 -7.08 -1.54
C HIS A 102 -11.77 -5.67 -1.20
N TYR A 103 -10.47 -5.41 -1.26
CA TYR A 103 -9.88 -4.09 -1.01
C TYR A 103 -9.20 -3.52 -2.25
N LYS A 104 -9.45 -4.07 -3.43
CA LYS A 104 -8.75 -3.68 -4.66
C LYS A 104 -9.11 -2.27 -5.14
N THR A 105 -10.36 -1.85 -4.95
CA THR A 105 -10.82 -0.51 -5.32
C THR A 105 -10.87 0.40 -4.09
N ILE A 106 -10.76 1.72 -4.31
CA ILE A 106 -10.90 2.69 -3.23
C ILE A 106 -12.31 2.59 -2.62
N SER A 107 -13.37 2.50 -3.44
CA SER A 107 -14.75 2.42 -2.93
C SER A 107 -14.98 1.20 -2.04
N ASP A 108 -14.41 0.05 -2.38
CA ASP A 108 -14.51 -1.16 -1.57
C ASP A 108 -13.69 -1.07 -0.28
N PHE A 109 -12.53 -0.42 -0.35
CA PHE A 109 -11.68 -0.14 0.80
C PHE A 109 -12.37 0.81 1.79
N GLU A 110 -12.89 1.95 1.33
CA GLU A 110 -13.56 2.95 2.18
C GLU A 110 -14.79 2.37 2.88
N ARG A 111 -15.52 1.47 2.22
CA ARG A 111 -16.68 0.80 2.84
C ARG A 111 -16.29 -0.04 4.05
N ARG A 112 -15.13 -0.70 4.00
CA ARG A 112 -14.66 -1.64 5.03
C ARG A 112 -13.88 -0.97 6.15
N PHE A 113 -13.38 0.23 5.89
CA PHE A 113 -12.74 1.12 6.87
C PHE A 113 -13.53 2.43 6.99
N SER A 114 -14.86 2.32 7.09
CA SER A 114 -15.77 3.48 7.11
C SER A 114 -15.53 4.40 8.31
N SER A 115 -15.08 3.84 9.44
CA SER A 115 -14.67 4.58 10.64
C SER A 115 -13.20 5.04 10.61
N GLY A 116 -12.51 4.84 9.49
CA GLY A 116 -11.06 5.05 9.37
C GLY A 116 -10.24 3.76 9.57
N PRO A 117 -8.91 3.87 9.47
CA PRO A 117 -8.02 2.74 9.69
C PRO A 117 -7.98 2.34 11.18
N PRO A 118 -7.81 1.06 11.52
CA PRO A 118 -7.48 0.67 12.88
C PRO A 118 -6.13 1.26 13.31
N SER A 119 -5.93 1.41 14.62
CA SER A 119 -4.59 1.58 15.17
C SER A 119 -3.75 0.35 14.88
N MET A 120 -2.52 0.58 14.42
CA MET A 120 -1.57 -0.49 14.08
C MET A 120 -0.24 -0.31 14.79
N GLN A 121 -0.23 0.41 15.92
CA GLN A 121 0.97 0.48 16.77
C GLN A 121 1.32 -0.91 17.31
N GLY A 122 2.60 -1.28 17.23
CA GLY A 122 3.07 -2.61 17.60
C GLY A 122 2.61 -3.74 16.66
N LEU A 123 2.03 -3.43 15.51
CA LEU A 123 1.72 -4.42 14.48
C LEU A 123 3.00 -4.94 13.82
N VAL A 124 3.09 -6.25 13.61
CA VAL A 124 4.14 -6.89 12.81
C VAL A 124 3.58 -7.30 11.45
N GLN A 125 2.42 -7.96 11.45
CA GLN A 125 1.76 -8.40 10.22
C GLN A 125 0.24 -8.41 10.38
N LEU A 126 -0.46 -7.90 9.36
CA LEU A 126 -1.90 -8.04 9.20
C LEU A 126 -2.19 -8.70 7.85
N THR A 127 -2.92 -9.83 7.88
CA THR A 127 -3.49 -10.45 6.69
C THR A 127 -5.00 -10.46 6.78
N VAL A 128 -5.68 -9.93 5.76
CA VAL A 128 -7.15 -9.90 5.69
C VAL A 128 -7.60 -10.55 4.39
N VAL A 129 -8.36 -11.63 4.51
CA VAL A 129 -8.91 -12.42 3.40
C VAL A 129 -10.43 -12.45 3.53
N GLY A 130 -11.14 -12.27 2.42
CA GLY A 130 -12.60 -12.21 2.41
C GLY A 130 -13.16 -10.82 2.73
N ASP A 131 -14.46 -10.78 3.03
CA ASP A 131 -15.19 -9.56 3.31
C ASP A 131 -15.12 -9.21 4.81
N VAL A 132 -14.10 -8.46 5.21
CA VAL A 132 -13.93 -8.00 6.61
C VAL A 132 -14.11 -6.50 6.70
N SER A 133 -14.91 -6.03 7.65
CA SER A 133 -15.07 -4.61 7.95
C SER A 133 -14.63 -4.30 9.38
N PHE A 134 -14.20 -3.06 9.60
CA PHE A 134 -13.66 -2.59 10.88
C PHE A 134 -14.54 -1.48 11.45
N GLY A 135 -14.90 -1.64 12.72
CA GLY A 135 -15.49 -0.58 13.52
C GLY A 135 -14.51 0.55 13.83
N SER A 136 -14.98 1.48 14.64
CA SER A 136 -14.21 2.59 15.19
C SER A 136 -13.27 2.14 16.31
N ASP A 137 -12.13 2.82 16.46
CA ASP A 137 -11.16 2.58 17.55
C ASP A 137 -10.72 1.10 17.71
N VAL A 138 -10.56 0.38 16.59
CA VAL A 138 -9.99 -0.98 16.58
C VAL A 138 -8.47 -0.91 16.67
N HIS A 139 -7.85 -1.79 17.46
CA HIS A 139 -6.40 -1.87 17.65
C HIS A 139 -5.89 -3.25 17.20
N VAL A 140 -4.88 -3.27 16.33
CA VAL A 140 -4.31 -4.51 15.77
C VAL A 140 -2.81 -4.57 16.07
N LYS A 141 -2.37 -5.62 16.77
CA LYS A 141 -1.00 -5.76 17.31
C LYS A 141 -0.38 -7.13 16.99
N GLY A 142 0.95 -7.18 16.86
CA GLY A 142 1.67 -8.42 16.62
C GLY A 142 1.33 -9.07 15.28
N PHE A 143 0.96 -10.35 15.30
CA PHE A 143 0.59 -11.12 14.10
C PHE A 143 -0.92 -11.39 14.06
N VAL A 144 -1.64 -10.73 13.14
CA VAL A 144 -3.09 -10.90 13.00
C VAL A 144 -3.45 -11.41 11.61
N VAL A 145 -4.32 -12.43 11.58
CA VAL A 145 -4.89 -12.99 10.34
C VAL A 145 -6.40 -13.06 10.50
N LEU A 146 -7.13 -12.40 9.60
CA LEU A 146 -8.59 -12.39 9.57
C LEU A 146 -9.04 -13.04 8.26
N VAL A 147 -9.85 -14.08 8.36
CA VAL A 147 -10.37 -14.82 7.22
C VAL A 147 -11.89 -14.88 7.31
N ALA A 148 -12.56 -14.18 6.41
CA ALA A 148 -14.00 -14.30 6.19
C ALA A 148 -14.28 -15.19 4.98
N ASP A 149 -15.22 -16.11 5.12
CA ASP A 149 -15.72 -16.89 3.98
C ASP A 149 -16.65 -16.02 3.12
N ASN A 150 -16.79 -16.38 1.84
CA ASN A 150 -17.58 -15.58 0.88
C ASN A 150 -19.04 -15.39 1.31
N ASP A 151 -19.61 -16.36 2.02
CA ASP A 151 -20.99 -16.33 2.49
C ASP A 151 -21.15 -15.74 3.90
N HIS A 152 -20.04 -15.48 4.61
CA HIS A 152 -20.04 -15.02 5.99
C HIS A 152 -19.08 -13.82 6.17
N PRO A 153 -19.52 -12.59 5.83
CA PRO A 153 -18.76 -11.39 6.12
C PRO A 153 -18.44 -11.26 7.61
N MET A 154 -17.24 -10.77 7.93
CA MET A 154 -16.79 -10.54 9.30
C MET A 154 -16.83 -9.04 9.60
N HIS A 155 -17.41 -8.68 10.73
CA HIS A 155 -17.32 -7.31 11.26
C HIS A 155 -16.50 -7.33 12.56
N ILE A 156 -15.44 -6.54 12.59
CA ILE A 156 -14.64 -6.31 13.80
C ILE A 156 -15.30 -5.17 14.58
N PRO A 157 -15.86 -5.42 15.78
CA PRO A 157 -16.59 -4.42 16.55
C PRO A 157 -15.75 -3.21 16.97
N ASP A 158 -16.45 -2.14 17.35
CA ASP A 158 -15.84 -0.93 17.92
C ASP A 158 -14.98 -1.24 19.15
N GLY A 159 -13.84 -0.56 19.28
CA GLY A 159 -12.95 -0.67 20.43
C GLY A 159 -12.16 -1.97 20.53
N MET A 160 -12.36 -2.90 19.60
CA MET A 160 -11.81 -4.25 19.72
C MET A 160 -10.28 -4.27 19.59
N VAL A 161 -9.62 -5.03 20.45
CA VAL A 161 -8.17 -5.27 20.40
C VAL A 161 -7.88 -6.67 19.87
N LEU A 162 -7.15 -6.74 18.76
CA LEU A 162 -6.68 -7.97 18.12
C LEU A 162 -5.17 -8.07 18.30
N GLU A 163 -4.70 -9.06 19.05
CA GLU A 163 -3.27 -9.27 19.28
C GLU A 163 -2.89 -10.74 19.11
N ASN A 164 -1.92 -11.02 18.22
CA ASN A 164 -1.39 -12.37 17.97
C ASN A 164 -2.48 -13.43 17.71
N LYS A 165 -3.51 -13.07 16.95
CA LYS A 165 -4.72 -13.87 16.76
C LYS A 165 -4.98 -14.21 15.29
N VAL A 166 -5.47 -15.42 15.07
CA VAL A 166 -6.09 -15.84 13.82
C VAL A 166 -7.59 -15.96 14.06
N CYS A 167 -8.40 -15.24 13.28
CA CYS A 167 -9.86 -15.30 13.35
C CYS A 167 -10.42 -15.83 12.03
N HIS A 168 -11.31 -16.82 12.12
CA HIS A 168 -12.08 -17.32 10.99
C HIS A 168 -13.55 -16.97 11.20
N ALA A 169 -14.26 -16.56 10.15
CA ALA A 169 -15.71 -16.38 10.22
C ALA A 169 -16.38 -17.75 10.08
N THR A 170 -16.34 -18.57 11.13
CA THR A 170 -17.23 -19.73 11.27
C THR A 170 -18.47 -19.31 12.06
N LEU A 171 -19.61 -19.96 11.78
CA LEU A 171 -20.91 -19.71 12.41
C LEU A 171 -20.89 -19.69 13.95
N ASP A 172 -19.86 -20.27 14.58
CA ASP A 172 -19.74 -20.43 16.03
C ASP A 172 -18.79 -19.43 16.71
N ASP A 173 -17.89 -18.76 15.98
CA ASP A 173 -16.78 -17.99 16.59
C ASP A 173 -17.16 -16.57 17.06
N LEU A 174 -18.36 -16.10 16.71
CA LEU A 174 -18.83 -14.76 17.10
C LEU A 174 -19.52 -14.71 18.47
N GLN A 175 -19.66 -15.86 19.16
CA GLN A 175 -20.23 -15.91 20.52
C GLN A 175 -19.19 -15.72 21.63
N ASP A 176 -17.89 -15.80 21.32
CA ASP A 176 -16.79 -15.73 22.30
C ASP A 176 -15.98 -14.41 22.23
N PHE A 177 -16.61 -13.33 21.77
CA PHE A 177 -16.03 -11.97 21.81
C PHE A 177 -16.66 -11.10 22.90
#